data_AF-A0A254RFH1-F1
#
_entry.id   AF-A0A254RFH1-F1
#
_cell.length_a   1.000
_cell.length_b   1.000
_cell.length_c   1.000
_cell.angle_alpha   90.00
_cell.angle_beta   90.00
_cell.angle_gamma   90.00
#
_symmetry.space_group_name_H-M   'P 1'
#
loop_
_entity.id
_entity.type
_entity.pdbx_description
1 polymer ?
#
loop_
_entity_poly.entity_id
_entity_poly.type
_entity_poly.pdbx_seq_one_letter_code
_entity_poly.pdbx_strand_id
1 'polypeptide(L)'
;MVSVRRFVQDEPALYKASQEFVALLANVPDPVLSVARRANGLNAQIAWTLLGTVLFQDRSYTEIERLLEALYMKFPDELLWTLPVPAAPQINAVVVDTFGSRNWSLFEHVAGIFWSVGLFARRHPDLAAWARERTPEEMWRDLGEIYFMGKKSVRPKACAAIYRLLAPAPLGLGIEFRNDVRPAGAKKRGIMPPLPLTMGARRFLAILGPARDTGFADMEPEKKQALANTYFAALCKESPYRSAHALQFFLEIGSEDFICRERTEGCAKCPLYDFCDYALCRE
;
A
#
# COMPACT_ATOMS: atom_id res chain seq x y z
N MET A 1 10.76 24.06 7.49
CA MET A 1 10.43 23.02 6.49
C MET A 1 11.14 23.38 5.20
N VAL A 2 12.11 22.56 4.77
CA VAL A 2 12.76 22.75 3.48
C VAL A 2 11.75 22.36 2.39
N SER A 3 11.55 23.21 1.39
CA SER A 3 10.67 22.84 0.28
C SER A 3 11.31 21.72 -0.53
N VAL A 4 10.52 20.84 -1.15
CA VAL A 4 11.05 19.78 -2.02
C VAL A 4 11.99 20.35 -3.08
N ARG A 5 11.62 21.48 -3.69
CA ARG A 5 12.46 22.17 -4.67
C ARG A 5 13.82 22.55 -4.11
N ARG A 6 13.86 23.11 -2.89
CA ARG A 6 15.10 23.48 -2.23
C ARG A 6 15.94 22.26 -1.86
N PHE A 7 15.31 21.19 -1.37
CA PHE A 7 16.01 19.92 -1.10
C PHE A 7 16.68 19.36 -2.38
N VAL A 8 15.99 19.36 -3.51
CA VAL A 8 16.59 18.91 -4.79
C VAL A 8 17.80 19.77 -5.21
N GLN A 9 17.80 21.06 -4.88
CA GLN A 9 18.90 21.97 -5.19
C GLN A 9 20.07 21.82 -4.22
N ASP A 10 19.77 21.69 -2.93
CA ASP A 10 20.76 21.67 -1.85
C ASP A 10 21.40 20.26 -1.73
N GLU A 11 20.68 19.19 -2.08
CA GLU A 11 21.11 17.78 -1.93
C GLU A 11 20.99 16.98 -3.25
N PRO A 12 21.63 17.41 -4.36
CA PRO A 12 21.41 16.82 -5.69
C PRO A 12 21.88 15.36 -5.80
N ALA A 13 22.94 14.98 -5.07
CA ALA A 13 23.47 13.62 -5.08
C ALA A 13 22.51 12.64 -4.39
N LEU A 14 22.02 12.99 -3.19
CA LEU A 14 21.01 12.20 -2.47
C LEU A 14 19.69 12.14 -3.25
N TYR A 15 19.28 13.23 -3.87
CA TYR A 15 18.09 13.23 -4.71
C TYR A 15 18.24 12.25 -5.89
N LYS A 16 19.37 12.26 -6.61
CA LYS A 16 19.64 11.30 -7.68
C LYS A 16 19.64 9.86 -7.18
N ALA A 17 20.33 9.58 -6.06
CA ALA A 17 20.34 8.28 -5.41
C ALA A 17 18.93 7.81 -5.02
N SER A 18 18.07 8.72 -4.57
CA SER A 18 16.67 8.45 -4.27
C SER A 18 15.88 8.03 -5.51
N GLN A 19 16.15 8.65 -6.67
CA GLN A 19 15.51 8.27 -7.93
C GLN A 19 15.97 6.88 -8.39
N GLU A 20 17.27 6.58 -8.26
CA GLU A 20 17.83 5.26 -8.56
C GLU A 20 17.26 4.18 -7.63
N PHE A 21 17.10 4.47 -6.34
CA PHE A 21 16.42 3.60 -5.39
C PHE A 21 14.96 3.35 -5.78
N VAL A 22 14.22 4.39 -6.20
CA VAL A 22 12.86 4.24 -6.71
C VAL A 22 12.83 3.35 -7.94
N ALA A 23 13.73 3.55 -8.90
CA ALA A 23 13.81 2.74 -10.11
C ALA A 23 14.09 1.26 -9.80
N LEU A 24 14.99 0.99 -8.85
CA LEU A 24 15.34 -0.36 -8.41
C LEU A 24 14.14 -1.10 -7.79
N LEU A 25 13.41 -0.44 -6.88
CA LEU A 25 12.34 -1.09 -6.12
C LEU A 25 10.93 -0.92 -6.73
N ALA A 26 10.78 -0.15 -7.81
CA ALA A 26 9.49 0.05 -8.49
C ALA A 26 8.84 -1.26 -8.96
N ASN A 27 9.65 -2.28 -9.23
CA ASN A 27 9.19 -3.58 -9.71
C ASN A 27 9.05 -4.65 -8.62
N VAL A 28 9.37 -4.34 -7.37
CA VAL A 28 9.18 -5.28 -6.26
C VAL A 28 7.69 -5.56 -6.10
N PRO A 29 7.26 -6.83 -6.07
CA PRO A 29 5.85 -7.17 -5.87
C PRO A 29 5.32 -6.60 -4.54
N ASP A 30 4.13 -6.01 -4.58
CA ASP A 30 3.38 -5.71 -3.36
C ASP A 30 2.85 -7.03 -2.76
N PRO A 31 3.00 -7.29 -1.45
CA PRO A 31 2.64 -8.57 -0.83
C PRO A 31 1.14 -8.87 -0.84
N VAL A 32 0.30 -7.84 -0.92
CA VAL A 32 -1.14 -8.03 -1.09
C VAL A 32 -1.44 -8.47 -2.52
N LEU A 33 -0.78 -7.83 -3.50
CA LEU A 33 -0.99 -8.15 -4.92
C LEU A 33 -0.35 -9.46 -5.36
N SER A 34 0.76 -9.89 -4.74
CA SER A 34 1.38 -11.19 -5.03
C SER A 34 0.40 -12.34 -4.79
N VAL A 35 -0.37 -12.28 -3.70
CA VAL A 35 -1.42 -13.25 -3.40
C VAL A 35 -2.67 -12.98 -4.23
N ALA A 36 -3.16 -11.74 -4.28
CA ALA A 36 -4.41 -11.43 -4.95
C ALA A 36 -4.40 -11.81 -6.44
N ARG A 37 -3.28 -11.65 -7.15
CA ARG A 37 -3.13 -12.03 -8.57
C ARG A 37 -3.24 -13.53 -8.84
N ARG A 38 -3.09 -14.38 -7.82
CA ARG A 38 -3.27 -15.84 -7.95
C ARG A 38 -4.75 -16.20 -8.08
N ALA A 39 -5.66 -15.30 -7.67
CA ALA A 39 -7.08 -15.54 -7.71
C ALA A 39 -7.63 -15.59 -9.14
N ASN A 40 -8.61 -16.47 -9.33
CA ASN A 40 -9.24 -16.70 -10.63
C ASN A 40 -10.22 -15.57 -10.98
N GLY A 41 -9.87 -14.80 -12.01
CA GLY A 41 -10.71 -13.72 -12.52
C GLY A 41 -10.62 -12.42 -11.72
N LEU A 42 -10.98 -11.32 -12.40
CA LEU A 42 -10.75 -9.98 -11.88
C LEU A 42 -11.55 -9.67 -10.61
N ASN A 43 -12.77 -10.22 -10.46
CA ASN A 43 -13.57 -10.02 -9.25
C ASN A 43 -12.88 -10.61 -8.00
N ALA A 44 -12.33 -11.81 -8.12
CA ALA A 44 -11.59 -12.43 -7.04
C ALA A 44 -10.32 -11.64 -6.72
N GLN A 45 -9.57 -11.22 -7.74
CA GLN A 45 -8.37 -10.39 -7.56
C GLN A 45 -8.68 -9.07 -6.84
N ILE A 46 -9.79 -8.41 -7.18
CA ILE A 46 -10.24 -7.18 -6.49
C ILE A 46 -10.58 -7.51 -5.03
N ALA A 47 -11.41 -8.51 -4.77
CA ALA A 47 -11.85 -8.84 -3.42
C ALA A 47 -10.66 -9.21 -2.50
N TRP A 48 -9.71 -10.00 -3.01
CA TRP A 48 -8.48 -10.34 -2.29
C TRP A 48 -7.55 -9.14 -2.09
N THR A 49 -7.48 -8.22 -3.05
CA THR A 49 -6.74 -6.95 -2.90
C THR A 49 -7.34 -6.09 -1.77
N LEU A 50 -8.67 -6.03 -1.68
CA LEU A 50 -9.37 -5.32 -0.62
C LEU A 50 -9.12 -5.98 0.74
N LEU A 51 -9.26 -7.30 0.84
CA LEU A 51 -8.98 -8.05 2.06
C LEU A 51 -7.56 -7.82 2.56
N GLY A 52 -6.56 -8.04 1.70
CA GLY A 52 -5.16 -7.85 2.08
C GLY A 52 -4.84 -6.42 2.47
N THR A 53 -5.45 -5.43 1.80
CA THR A 53 -5.26 -4.02 2.18
C THR A 53 -5.80 -3.69 3.57
N VAL A 54 -6.92 -4.27 3.97
CA VAL A 54 -7.47 -4.06 5.32
C VAL A 54 -6.66 -4.81 6.36
N LEU A 55 -6.23 -6.05 6.07
CA LEU A 55 -5.45 -6.86 6.99
C LEU A 55 -4.01 -6.36 7.18
N PHE A 56 -3.45 -5.61 6.23
CA PHE A 56 -2.06 -5.16 6.29
C PHE A 56 -1.82 -4.06 7.34
N GLN A 57 -1.64 -4.48 8.60
CA GLN A 57 -1.39 -3.62 9.76
C GLN A 57 -0.60 -4.35 10.85
N ASP A 58 0.29 -3.62 11.53
CA ASP A 58 1.05 -4.06 12.71
C ASP A 58 1.82 -5.38 12.52
N ARG A 59 2.21 -5.67 11.27
CA ARG A 59 2.92 -6.88 10.84
C ARG A 59 3.86 -6.53 9.69
N SER A 60 4.93 -7.31 9.57
CA SER A 60 5.86 -7.23 8.45
C SER A 60 5.20 -7.65 7.12
N TYR A 61 5.85 -7.31 6.01
CA TYR A 61 5.36 -7.64 4.66
C TYR A 61 5.28 -9.17 4.49
N THR A 62 6.29 -9.90 4.98
CA THR A 62 6.39 -11.36 4.88
C THR A 62 5.36 -12.07 5.75
N GLU A 63 5.09 -11.57 6.97
CA GLU A 63 4.00 -12.09 7.82
C GLU A 63 2.62 -11.93 7.15
N ILE A 64 2.35 -10.76 6.56
CA ILE A 64 1.07 -10.49 5.88
C ILE A 64 0.94 -11.32 4.61
N GLU A 65 1.98 -11.44 3.81
CA GLU A 65 1.99 -12.32 2.63
C GLU A 65 1.67 -13.76 3.03
N ARG A 66 2.38 -14.31 4.02
CA ARG A 66 2.12 -15.67 4.55
C ARG A 66 0.68 -15.85 5.04
N LEU A 67 0.13 -14.86 5.75
CA LEU A 67 -1.27 -14.92 6.21
C LEU A 67 -2.24 -14.93 5.03
N LEU A 68 -2.03 -14.07 4.04
CA LEU A 68 -2.90 -14.00 2.87
C LEU A 68 -2.81 -15.29 2.05
N GLU A 69 -1.62 -15.86 1.89
CA GLU A 69 -1.43 -17.16 1.26
C GLU A 69 -2.18 -18.28 2.01
N ALA A 70 -2.03 -18.35 3.34
CA ALA A 70 -2.72 -19.35 4.16
C ALA A 70 -4.25 -19.20 4.08
N LEU A 71 -4.76 -17.97 4.11
CA LEU A 71 -6.18 -17.68 3.91
C LEU A 71 -6.65 -18.09 2.51
N TYR A 72 -5.88 -17.75 1.46
CA TYR A 72 -6.23 -18.09 0.08
C TYR A 72 -6.23 -19.60 -0.15
N MET A 73 -5.24 -20.32 0.40
CA MET A 73 -5.19 -21.78 0.33
C MET A 73 -6.38 -22.44 1.03
N LYS A 74 -6.86 -21.85 2.13
CA LYS A 74 -8.00 -22.39 2.89
C LYS A 74 -9.36 -22.02 2.29
N PHE A 75 -9.48 -20.80 1.74
CA PHE A 75 -10.73 -20.22 1.24
C PHE A 75 -10.53 -19.59 -0.15
N PRO A 76 -10.15 -20.35 -1.18
CA PRO A 76 -9.76 -19.78 -2.47
C PRO A 76 -10.88 -19.00 -3.17
N ASP A 77 -10.44 -18.05 -3.99
CA ASP A 77 -11.27 -17.30 -4.94
C ASP A 77 -12.55 -16.71 -4.33
N GLU A 78 -13.71 -17.18 -4.79
CA GLU A 78 -15.03 -16.67 -4.42
C GLU A 78 -15.51 -17.13 -3.04
N LEU A 79 -14.83 -18.08 -2.39
CA LEU A 79 -15.16 -18.51 -1.02
C LEU A 79 -15.02 -17.37 0.01
N LEU A 80 -14.39 -16.27 -0.37
CA LEU A 80 -14.40 -15.02 0.40
C LEU A 80 -15.81 -14.40 0.50
N TRP A 81 -16.70 -14.62 -0.48
CA TRP A 81 -18.02 -13.98 -0.51
C TRP A 81 -19.20 -14.89 -0.88
N THR A 82 -19.01 -16.12 -1.35
CA THR A 82 -20.10 -17.07 -1.57
C THR A 82 -20.69 -17.57 -0.26
N LEU A 83 -22.01 -17.81 -0.24
CA LEU A 83 -22.69 -18.38 0.92
C LEU A 83 -22.70 -19.92 0.83
N PRO A 84 -22.52 -20.64 1.96
CA PRO A 84 -22.24 -20.11 3.29
C PRO A 84 -20.81 -19.57 3.41
N VAL A 85 -20.64 -18.40 4.06
CA VAL A 85 -19.30 -17.86 4.33
C VAL A 85 -18.58 -18.67 5.41
N PRO A 86 -17.23 -18.76 5.39
CA PRO A 86 -16.46 -19.42 6.43
C PRO A 86 -16.79 -18.91 7.83
N ALA A 87 -16.87 -19.83 8.80
CA ALA A 87 -17.17 -19.49 10.19
C ALA A 87 -15.96 -18.86 10.89
N ALA A 88 -16.19 -17.98 11.87
CA ALA A 88 -15.12 -17.29 12.59
C ALA A 88 -14.05 -18.24 13.18
N PRO A 89 -14.41 -19.38 13.80
CA PRO A 89 -13.40 -20.31 14.30
C PRO A 89 -12.46 -20.84 13.21
N GLN A 90 -12.94 -21.02 11.98
CA GLN A 90 -12.12 -21.48 10.86
C GLN A 90 -11.17 -20.40 10.37
N ILE A 91 -11.63 -19.15 10.28
CA ILE A 91 -10.79 -18.01 9.88
C ILE A 91 -9.73 -17.75 10.96
N ASN A 92 -10.13 -17.74 12.23
CA ASN A 92 -9.23 -17.51 13.35
C ASN A 92 -8.18 -18.62 13.48
N ALA A 93 -8.54 -19.87 13.18
CA ALA A 93 -7.58 -20.98 13.16
C ALA A 93 -6.45 -20.72 12.15
N VAL A 94 -6.76 -20.27 10.94
CA VAL A 94 -5.73 -19.92 9.93
C VAL A 94 -4.75 -18.87 10.47
N VAL A 95 -5.24 -17.86 11.20
CA VAL A 95 -4.37 -16.83 11.81
C VAL A 95 -3.46 -17.43 12.89
N VAL A 96 -4.02 -18.27 13.78
CA VAL A 96 -3.24 -18.94 14.83
C VAL A 96 -2.18 -19.85 14.22
N ASP A 97 -2.53 -20.62 13.19
CA ASP A 97 -1.61 -21.54 12.53
C ASP A 97 -0.49 -20.77 11.80
N THR A 98 -0.82 -19.60 11.22
CA THR A 98 0.16 -18.77 10.50
C THR A 98 1.15 -18.10 11.46
N PHE A 99 0.65 -17.51 12.56
CA PHE A 99 1.46 -16.69 13.46
C PHE A 99 1.91 -17.42 14.74
N GLY A 100 1.48 -18.66 14.94
CA GLY A 100 1.72 -19.45 16.15
C GLY A 100 1.14 -18.81 17.42
N SER A 101 0.28 -17.79 17.30
CA SER A 101 -0.20 -17.01 18.45
C SER A 101 -1.47 -16.22 18.12
N ARG A 102 -2.11 -15.70 19.18
CA ARG A 102 -3.27 -14.78 19.09
C ARG A 102 -2.91 -13.32 19.39
N ASN A 103 -1.62 -13.02 19.54
CA ASN A 103 -1.14 -11.71 20.04
C ASN A 103 -1.15 -10.60 18.97
N TRP A 104 -1.78 -10.82 17.83
CA TRP A 104 -1.93 -9.78 16.81
C TRP A 104 -3.07 -8.84 17.19
N SER A 105 -2.84 -7.52 17.08
CA SER A 105 -3.81 -6.48 17.42
C SER A 105 -5.16 -6.62 16.70
N LEU A 106 -5.18 -7.26 15.53
CA LEU A 106 -6.41 -7.50 14.75
C LEU A 106 -7.01 -8.90 14.90
N PHE A 107 -6.47 -9.75 15.76
CA PHE A 107 -6.91 -11.14 15.88
C PHE A 107 -8.43 -11.24 16.10
N GLU A 108 -8.99 -10.47 17.05
CA GLU A 108 -10.43 -10.47 17.35
C GLU A 108 -11.30 -9.85 16.23
N HIS A 109 -10.67 -9.18 15.26
CA HIS A 109 -11.36 -8.47 14.18
C HIS A 109 -11.24 -9.17 12.82
N VAL A 110 -10.36 -10.17 12.68
CA VAL A 110 -10.03 -10.78 11.39
C VAL A 110 -11.24 -11.39 10.69
N ALA A 111 -12.07 -12.15 11.41
CA ALA A 111 -13.30 -12.74 10.86
C ALA A 111 -14.30 -11.64 10.46
N GLY A 112 -14.43 -10.59 11.27
CA GLY A 112 -15.28 -9.44 10.95
C GLY A 112 -14.82 -8.70 9.69
N ILE A 113 -13.52 -8.51 9.51
CA ILE A 113 -12.92 -7.93 8.31
C ILE A 113 -13.20 -8.82 7.09
N PHE A 114 -12.93 -10.12 7.22
CA PHE A 114 -13.17 -11.11 6.16
C PHE A 114 -14.63 -11.07 5.68
N TRP A 115 -15.59 -11.14 6.61
CA TRP A 115 -17.01 -11.07 6.27
C TRP A 115 -17.44 -9.72 5.72
N SER A 116 -16.84 -8.62 6.20
CA SER A 116 -17.17 -7.29 5.70
C SER A 116 -16.73 -7.10 4.25
N VAL A 117 -15.56 -7.62 3.87
CA VAL A 117 -15.11 -7.64 2.47
C VAL A 117 -16.01 -8.55 1.64
N GLY A 118 -16.37 -9.72 2.17
CA GLY A 118 -17.32 -10.61 1.50
C GLY A 118 -18.71 -9.98 1.29
N LEU A 119 -19.19 -9.20 2.27
CA LEU A 119 -20.45 -8.46 2.16
C LEU A 119 -20.36 -7.37 1.08
N PHE A 120 -19.24 -6.66 1.00
CA PHE A 120 -18.98 -5.69 -0.05
C PHE A 120 -19.03 -6.35 -1.43
N ALA A 121 -18.32 -7.47 -1.62
CA ALA A 121 -18.34 -8.23 -2.88
C ALA A 121 -19.75 -8.73 -3.25
N ARG A 122 -20.57 -9.17 -2.29
CA ARG A 122 -21.98 -9.56 -2.56
C ARG A 122 -22.88 -8.37 -2.93
N ARG A 123 -22.61 -7.18 -2.41
CA ARG A 123 -23.35 -5.94 -2.78
C ARG A 123 -22.94 -5.40 -4.15
N HIS A 124 -21.75 -5.75 -4.60
CA HIS A 124 -21.17 -5.37 -5.88
C HIS A 124 -20.81 -6.64 -6.69
N PRO A 125 -21.81 -7.38 -7.20
CA PRO A 125 -21.61 -8.72 -7.77
C PRO A 125 -20.65 -8.74 -8.97
N ASP A 126 -20.52 -7.63 -9.68
CA ASP A 126 -19.46 -7.40 -10.66
C ASP A 126 -18.51 -6.31 -10.14
N LEU A 127 -17.48 -6.74 -9.40
CA LEU A 127 -16.46 -5.85 -8.85
C LEU A 127 -15.62 -5.18 -9.94
N ALA A 128 -15.40 -5.85 -11.08
CA ALA A 128 -14.68 -5.29 -12.21
C ALA A 128 -15.50 -4.17 -12.88
N ALA A 129 -16.81 -4.35 -13.06
CA ALA A 129 -17.69 -3.26 -13.51
C ALA A 129 -17.75 -2.14 -12.48
N TRP A 130 -17.90 -2.46 -11.18
CA TRP A 130 -17.86 -1.46 -10.10
C TRP A 130 -16.59 -0.60 -10.18
N ALA A 131 -15.41 -1.21 -10.33
CA ALA A 131 -14.17 -0.45 -10.42
C ALA A 131 -14.10 0.39 -11.71
N ARG A 132 -14.57 -0.13 -12.86
CA ARG A 132 -14.58 0.62 -14.13
C ARG A 132 -15.55 1.79 -14.15
N GLU A 133 -16.68 1.66 -13.48
CA GLU A 133 -17.78 2.62 -13.55
C GLU A 133 -17.70 3.71 -12.48
N ARG A 134 -16.80 3.58 -11.49
CA ARG A 134 -16.65 4.52 -10.38
C ARG A 134 -15.50 5.48 -10.59
N THR A 135 -15.67 6.72 -10.11
CA THR A 135 -14.52 7.62 -9.93
C THR A 135 -13.74 7.25 -8.66
N PRO A 136 -12.47 7.66 -8.51
CA PRO A 136 -11.69 7.41 -7.30
C PRO A 136 -12.36 7.92 -6.01
N GLU A 137 -13.09 9.03 -6.06
CA GLU A 137 -13.85 9.55 -4.92
C GLU A 137 -15.07 8.70 -4.58
N GLU A 138 -15.78 8.21 -5.61
CA GLU A 138 -16.89 7.29 -5.38
C GLU A 138 -16.38 5.97 -4.79
N MET A 139 -15.27 5.43 -5.31
CA MET A 139 -14.59 4.28 -4.70
C MET A 139 -14.20 4.57 -3.25
N TRP A 140 -13.61 5.72 -2.97
CA TRP A 140 -13.21 6.10 -1.61
C TRP A 140 -14.39 6.12 -0.63
N ARG A 141 -15.56 6.56 -1.11
CA ARG A 141 -16.81 6.55 -0.34
C ARG A 141 -17.31 5.12 -0.14
N ASP A 142 -17.45 4.35 -1.22
CA ASP A 142 -17.97 2.97 -1.23
C ASP A 142 -17.10 2.05 -0.37
N LEU A 143 -15.77 2.17 -0.44
CA LEU A 143 -14.84 1.43 0.42
C LEU A 143 -15.01 1.73 1.92
N GLY A 144 -15.71 2.81 2.27
CA GLY A 144 -16.12 3.08 3.66
C GLY A 144 -17.13 2.08 4.23
N GLU A 145 -17.79 1.28 3.38
CA GLU A 145 -18.66 0.18 3.80
C GLU A 145 -17.87 -0.99 4.41
N ILE A 146 -16.58 -1.10 4.07
CA ILE A 146 -15.71 -2.16 4.57
C ILE A 146 -15.23 -1.80 5.98
N TYR A 147 -15.55 -2.67 6.94
CA TYR A 147 -15.10 -2.56 8.32
C TYR A 147 -13.57 -2.47 8.37
N PHE A 148 -13.04 -1.63 9.26
CA PHE A 148 -11.62 -1.28 9.39
C PHE A 148 -10.97 -0.50 8.22
N MET A 149 -11.70 -0.10 7.17
CA MET A 149 -11.12 0.72 6.09
C MET A 149 -10.77 2.18 6.51
N GLY A 150 -11.24 2.61 7.68
CA GLY A 150 -10.95 3.90 8.31
C GLY A 150 -12.18 4.83 8.38
N LYS A 151 -12.25 5.67 9.42
CA LYS A 151 -13.40 6.55 9.70
C LYS A 151 -13.11 8.05 9.61
N LYS A 152 -11.84 8.44 9.41
CA LYS A 152 -11.42 9.85 9.36
C LYS A 152 -11.54 10.45 7.95
N SER A 153 -11.38 11.77 7.85
CA SER A 153 -11.32 12.53 6.58
C SER A 153 -10.24 12.00 5.64
N VAL A 154 -9.11 11.56 6.19
CA VAL A 154 -8.09 10.79 5.48
C VAL A 154 -8.28 9.31 5.85
N ARG A 155 -8.53 8.46 4.84
CA ARG A 155 -8.65 7.00 4.99
C ARG A 155 -7.47 6.32 4.29
N PRO A 156 -6.31 6.12 4.97
CA PRO A 156 -5.10 5.64 4.31
C PRO A 156 -5.27 4.29 3.62
N LYS A 157 -6.06 3.38 4.21
CA LYS A 157 -6.33 2.06 3.62
C LYS A 157 -7.21 2.14 2.38
N ALA A 158 -8.23 2.99 2.39
CA ALA A 158 -9.02 3.24 1.18
C ALA A 158 -8.15 3.83 0.06
N CYS A 159 -7.24 4.75 0.40
CA CYS A 159 -6.27 5.28 -0.56
C CYS A 159 -5.39 4.13 -1.10
N ALA A 160 -4.74 3.36 -0.23
CA ALA A 160 -3.91 2.21 -0.62
C ALA A 160 -4.67 1.20 -1.48
N ALA A 161 -5.92 0.89 -1.16
CA ALA A 161 -6.78 0.01 -1.94
C ALA A 161 -7.01 0.58 -3.34
N ILE A 162 -7.45 1.84 -3.45
CA ILE A 162 -7.64 2.50 -4.75
C ILE A 162 -6.34 2.46 -5.58
N TYR A 163 -5.18 2.73 -4.96
CA TYR A 163 -3.91 2.65 -5.65
C TYR A 163 -3.57 1.23 -6.13
N ARG A 164 -3.77 0.21 -5.30
CA ARG A 164 -3.56 -1.20 -5.69
C ARG A 164 -4.53 -1.66 -6.77
N LEU A 165 -5.73 -1.10 -6.85
CA LEU A 165 -6.69 -1.42 -7.91
C LEU A 165 -6.31 -0.74 -9.25
N LEU A 166 -5.98 0.55 -9.20
CA LEU A 166 -5.88 1.39 -10.40
C LEU A 166 -4.46 1.50 -10.98
N ALA A 167 -3.41 1.38 -10.16
CA ALA A 167 -2.04 1.50 -10.65
C ALA A 167 -1.71 0.34 -11.62
N PRO A 168 -0.90 0.57 -12.66
CA PRO A 168 -0.50 -0.49 -13.58
C PRO A 168 0.36 -1.55 -12.86
N ALA A 169 0.43 -2.74 -13.44
CA ALA A 169 1.35 -3.76 -12.97
C ALA A 169 2.82 -3.25 -13.02
N PRO A 170 3.69 -3.68 -12.11
CA PRO A 170 3.42 -4.61 -11.00
C PRO A 170 2.79 -3.97 -9.75
N LEU A 171 2.57 -2.65 -9.72
CA LEU A 171 2.14 -1.88 -8.56
C LEU A 171 0.66 -2.04 -8.19
N GLY A 172 -0.17 -2.38 -9.18
CA GLY A 172 -1.59 -2.56 -9.03
C GLY A 172 -2.18 -3.54 -10.04
N LEU A 173 -3.51 -3.68 -10.03
CA LEU A 173 -4.24 -4.53 -10.98
C LEU A 173 -4.43 -3.86 -12.34
N GLY A 174 -4.12 -2.56 -12.48
CA GLY A 174 -4.25 -1.82 -13.74
C GLY A 174 -5.69 -1.67 -14.20
N ILE A 175 -6.65 -1.65 -13.28
CA ILE A 175 -8.06 -1.54 -13.61
C ILE A 175 -8.35 -0.13 -14.12
N GLU A 176 -8.90 -0.06 -15.33
CA GLU A 176 -9.45 1.19 -15.86
C GLU A 176 -10.59 1.68 -14.97
N PHE A 177 -10.78 2.99 -14.88
CA PHE A 177 -11.81 3.59 -14.04
C PHE A 177 -12.48 4.75 -14.77
N ARG A 178 -13.65 5.13 -14.27
CA ARG A 178 -14.41 6.24 -14.84
C ARG A 178 -13.69 7.54 -14.54
N ASN A 179 -13.04 8.07 -15.56
CA ASN A 179 -12.41 9.37 -15.53
C ASN A 179 -13.34 10.36 -16.21
N ASP A 180 -14.39 10.81 -15.51
CA ASP A 180 -15.35 11.76 -16.06
C ASP A 180 -14.63 13.05 -16.48
N VAL A 181 -14.46 13.24 -17.79
CA VAL A 181 -14.11 14.54 -18.38
C VAL A 181 -15.35 15.42 -18.28
N ARG A 182 -15.51 16.12 -17.16
CA ARG A 182 -16.59 17.11 -17.03
C ARG A 182 -16.34 18.30 -17.95
N PRO A 183 -17.41 18.91 -18.51
CA PRO A 183 -17.29 20.08 -19.38
C PRO A 183 -16.55 21.23 -18.68
N ALA A 184 -15.86 22.04 -19.49
CA ALA A 184 -15.00 23.13 -19.05
C ALA A 184 -15.71 24.04 -18.02
N GLY A 185 -15.21 24.07 -16.79
CA GLY A 185 -15.73 24.94 -15.71
C GLY A 185 -15.95 24.29 -14.35
N ALA A 186 -15.95 22.96 -14.24
CA ALA A 186 -16.05 22.27 -12.94
C ALA A 186 -14.68 22.25 -12.21
N LYS A 187 -14.61 22.84 -11.01
CA LYS A 187 -13.35 23.09 -10.26
C LYS A 187 -12.67 21.86 -9.64
N LYS A 188 -13.17 20.63 -9.79
CA LYS A 188 -12.49 19.42 -9.27
C LYS A 188 -12.66 18.25 -10.24
N ARG A 189 -11.53 17.78 -10.76
CA ARG A 189 -11.37 16.51 -11.52
C ARG A 189 -11.83 15.34 -10.65
N GLY A 190 -11.94 14.13 -11.21
CA GLY A 190 -11.76 12.90 -10.44
C GLY A 190 -10.34 12.90 -9.86
N ILE A 191 -10.15 13.56 -8.73
CA ILE A 191 -8.91 13.71 -8.02
C ILE A 191 -8.63 12.37 -7.36
N MET A 192 -7.60 11.68 -7.87
CA MET A 192 -7.01 10.55 -7.18
C MET A 192 -6.78 10.92 -5.71
N PRO A 193 -7.10 10.01 -4.76
CA PRO A 193 -6.83 10.27 -3.35
C PRO A 193 -5.33 10.53 -3.13
N PRO A 194 -4.92 11.11 -1.99
CA PRO A 194 -3.51 11.26 -1.67
C PRO A 194 -2.74 9.93 -1.74
N LEU A 195 -1.48 9.96 -2.21
CA LEU A 195 -0.64 8.77 -2.34
C LEU A 195 -0.48 8.07 -0.98
N PRO A 196 -0.41 6.73 -0.93
CA PRO A 196 -0.30 6.02 0.34
C PRO A 196 1.00 6.42 1.04
N LEU A 197 0.87 6.94 2.26
CA LEU A 197 1.99 7.31 3.12
C LEU A 197 2.29 6.15 4.08
N THR A 198 3.00 5.15 3.57
CA THR A 198 3.40 3.94 4.31
C THR A 198 4.49 4.22 5.34
N MET A 199 4.74 3.27 6.25
CA MET A 199 5.77 3.44 7.29
C MET A 199 7.17 3.54 6.70
N GLY A 200 7.53 2.73 5.69
CA GLY A 200 8.78 2.85 4.96
C GLY A 200 8.95 4.23 4.33
N ALA A 201 7.91 4.75 3.66
CA ALA A 201 7.98 6.08 3.06
C ALA A 201 8.10 7.19 4.11
N ARG A 202 7.42 7.05 5.27
CA ARG A 202 7.58 7.97 6.41
C ARG A 202 9.00 7.96 6.95
N ARG A 203 9.58 6.77 7.15
CA ARG A 203 10.98 6.61 7.59
C ARG A 203 11.94 7.24 6.60
N PHE A 204 11.74 7.00 5.31
CA PHE A 204 12.54 7.63 4.26
C PHE A 204 12.49 9.16 4.38
N LEU A 205 11.28 9.74 4.41
CA LEU A 205 11.09 11.19 4.49
C LEU A 205 11.72 11.81 5.75
N ALA A 206 11.73 11.05 6.85
CA ALA A 206 12.29 11.46 8.14
C ALA A 206 13.81 11.33 8.24
N ILE A 207 14.42 10.37 7.52
CA ILE A 207 15.85 10.07 7.64
C ILE A 207 16.65 10.67 6.49
N LEU A 208 16.16 10.51 5.25
CA LEU A 208 16.87 10.90 4.02
C LEU A 208 16.13 11.96 3.21
N GLY A 209 14.86 12.21 3.52
CA GLY A 209 14.04 13.12 2.74
C GLY A 209 14.11 14.58 3.16
N PRO A 210 13.30 15.43 2.51
CA PRO A 210 13.25 16.88 2.75
C PRO A 210 12.82 17.29 4.17
N ALA A 211 12.42 16.35 5.01
CA ALA A 211 12.05 16.60 6.41
C ALA A 211 13.05 16.03 7.44
N ARG A 212 14.23 15.57 7.01
CA ARG A 212 15.30 15.09 7.89
C ARG A 212 15.59 16.05 9.05
N ASP A 213 15.90 17.30 8.70
CA ASP A 213 16.37 18.28 9.70
C ASP A 213 15.21 19.00 10.41
N THR A 214 13.98 18.89 9.89
CA THR A 214 12.83 19.66 10.38
C THR A 214 11.85 18.85 11.22
N GLY A 215 12.19 17.62 11.58
CA GLY A 215 11.40 16.76 12.44
C GLY A 215 10.12 16.26 11.77
N PHE A 216 10.24 15.31 10.82
CA PHE A 216 9.07 14.72 10.17
C PHE A 216 8.06 14.14 11.17
N ALA A 217 8.52 13.57 12.30
CA ALA A 217 7.66 12.97 13.32
C ALA A 217 6.66 13.96 13.93
N ASP A 218 7.07 15.21 14.12
CA ASP A 218 6.29 16.25 14.79
C ASP A 218 5.36 17.03 13.83
N MET A 219 5.44 16.73 12.53
CA MET A 219 4.57 17.37 11.55
C MET A 219 3.11 16.90 11.66
N GLU A 220 2.19 17.84 11.47
CA GLU A 220 0.76 17.53 11.31
C GLU A 220 0.52 16.54 10.16
N PRO A 221 -0.46 15.62 10.29
CA PRO A 221 -0.74 14.59 9.28
C PRO A 221 -0.95 15.14 7.86
N GLU A 222 -1.67 16.25 7.72
CA GLU A 222 -1.95 16.89 6.43
C GLU A 222 -0.66 17.44 5.78
N LYS A 223 0.24 18.00 6.60
CA LYS A 223 1.53 18.52 6.13
C LYS A 223 2.46 17.37 5.72
N LYS A 224 2.46 16.26 6.48
CA LYS A 224 3.19 15.03 6.11
C LYS A 224 2.73 14.53 4.74
N GLN A 225 1.42 14.46 4.54
CA GLN A 225 0.83 13.99 3.30
C GLN A 225 1.12 14.92 2.11
N ALA A 226 1.01 16.23 2.30
CA ALA A 226 1.31 17.22 1.26
C ALA A 226 2.80 17.19 0.85
N LEU A 227 3.70 17.09 1.83
CA LEU A 227 5.14 16.93 1.59
C LEU A 227 5.43 15.64 0.82
N ALA A 228 4.88 14.51 1.28
CA ALA A 228 5.06 13.21 0.64
C ALA A 228 4.59 13.22 -0.82
N ASN A 229 3.37 13.71 -1.09
CA ASN A 229 2.85 13.81 -2.46
C ASN A 229 3.75 14.66 -3.36
N THR A 230 4.24 15.79 -2.85
CA THR A 230 5.14 16.68 -3.61
C THR A 230 6.47 16.00 -3.91
N TYR A 231 7.02 15.27 -2.92
CA TYR A 231 8.29 14.57 -3.07
C TYR A 231 8.19 13.36 -4.01
N PHE A 232 7.12 12.57 -3.90
CA PHE A 232 6.87 11.43 -4.78
C PHE A 232 6.75 11.85 -6.24
N ALA A 233 6.07 12.97 -6.51
CA ALA A 233 5.96 13.53 -7.86
C ALA A 233 7.27 14.13 -8.38
N ALA A 234 8.16 14.60 -7.50
CA ALA A 234 9.49 15.02 -7.89
C ALA A 234 10.32 13.81 -8.33
N LEU A 235 10.38 12.75 -7.51
CA LEU A 235 11.20 11.56 -7.74
C LEU A 235 10.89 10.85 -9.06
N CYS A 236 9.61 10.72 -9.42
CA CYS A 236 9.17 10.16 -10.69
C CYS A 236 7.98 10.97 -11.22
N LYS A 237 8.24 11.84 -12.20
CA LYS A 237 7.23 12.73 -12.78
C LYS A 237 6.22 11.98 -13.63
N GLU A 238 6.66 10.91 -14.30
CA GLU A 238 5.83 10.08 -15.16
C GLU A 238 4.80 9.29 -14.32
N SER A 239 5.23 8.80 -13.16
CA SER A 239 4.37 8.02 -12.27
C SER A 239 4.77 8.20 -10.80
N PRO A 240 4.14 9.15 -10.08
CA PRO A 240 4.34 9.30 -8.64
C PRO A 240 4.01 8.03 -7.83
N TYR A 241 3.27 7.09 -8.45
CA TYR A 241 2.88 5.80 -7.86
C TYR A 241 4.11 4.91 -7.66
N ARG A 242 5.05 4.95 -8.60
CA ARG A 242 6.33 4.24 -8.48
C ARG A 242 7.13 4.73 -7.29
N SER A 243 7.16 6.03 -7.06
CA SER A 243 7.82 6.60 -5.90
C SER A 243 7.17 6.16 -4.59
N ALA A 244 5.84 6.27 -4.48
CA ALA A 244 5.12 5.85 -3.27
C ALA A 244 5.29 4.34 -3.01
N HIS A 245 5.21 3.53 -4.07
CA HIS A 245 5.41 2.08 -4.01
C HIS A 245 6.83 1.70 -3.62
N ALA A 246 7.84 2.22 -4.29
CA ALA A 246 9.23 1.86 -4.01
C ALA A 246 9.67 2.28 -2.61
N LEU A 247 9.30 3.50 -2.19
CA LEU A 247 9.65 4.00 -0.86
C LEU A 247 8.94 3.26 0.26
N GLN A 248 7.87 2.50 -0.03
CA GLN A 248 7.23 1.67 0.99
C GLN A 248 8.16 0.62 1.57
N PHE A 249 9.18 0.18 0.83
CA PHE A 249 10.09 -0.90 1.22
C PHE A 249 11.33 -0.40 1.98
N PHE A 250 11.49 0.92 2.15
CA PHE A 250 12.64 1.48 2.84
C PHE A 250 12.64 1.09 4.33
N LEU A 251 13.68 0.35 4.74
CA LEU A 251 13.84 -0.19 6.10
C LEU A 251 12.62 -0.99 6.61
N GLU A 252 11.87 -1.60 5.70
CA GLU A 252 10.82 -2.57 6.05
C GLU A 252 11.41 -3.95 6.27
N ILE A 253 10.88 -4.68 7.25
CA ILE A 253 11.33 -6.03 7.60
C ILE A 253 10.91 -6.99 6.47
N GLY A 254 11.89 -7.70 5.93
CA GLY A 254 11.79 -8.76 4.94
C GLY A 254 11.81 -10.15 5.58
N SER A 255 12.41 -11.12 4.89
CA SER A 255 12.49 -12.51 5.36
C SER A 255 13.68 -12.73 6.28
N GLU A 256 14.83 -12.16 5.93
CA GLU A 256 16.11 -12.32 6.62
C GLU A 256 16.62 -11.00 7.20
N ASP A 257 16.34 -9.87 6.52
CA ASP A 257 16.76 -8.54 6.94
C ASP A 257 15.78 -7.48 6.40
N PHE A 258 16.21 -6.24 6.15
CA PHE A 258 15.37 -5.26 5.48
C PHE A 258 15.19 -5.58 3.99
N ILE A 259 13.95 -5.41 3.48
CA ILE A 259 13.61 -5.66 2.07
C ILE A 259 14.56 -4.93 1.12
N CYS A 260 14.88 -3.66 1.40
CA CYS A 260 15.81 -2.90 0.56
C CYS A 260 17.20 -3.54 0.49
N ARG A 261 17.68 -4.16 1.58
CA ARG A 261 18.99 -4.83 1.64
C ARG A 261 18.95 -6.19 0.96
N GLU A 262 17.88 -6.95 1.14
CA GLU A 262 17.66 -8.22 0.45
C GLU A 262 17.65 -8.02 -1.07
N ARG A 263 16.96 -6.97 -1.54
CA ARG A 263 16.85 -6.65 -2.97
C ARG A 263 18.13 -6.12 -3.59
N THR A 264 19.00 -5.49 -2.80
CA THR A 264 20.31 -5.04 -3.26
C THR A 264 21.40 -6.07 -3.03
N GLU A 265 21.12 -7.22 -2.41
CA GLU A 265 22.13 -8.20 -1.98
C GLU A 265 23.22 -7.57 -1.09
N GLY A 266 22.80 -6.70 -0.16
CA GLY A 266 23.69 -5.98 0.75
C GLY A 266 23.68 -4.46 0.57
N CYS A 267 24.07 -3.72 1.62
CA CYS A 267 24.00 -2.27 1.64
C CYS A 267 24.92 -1.59 0.61
N ALA A 268 26.10 -2.15 0.33
CA ALA A 268 27.09 -1.56 -0.59
C ALA A 268 26.59 -1.40 -2.04
N LYS A 269 25.60 -2.20 -2.44
CA LYS A 269 24.94 -2.13 -3.76
C LYS A 269 23.69 -1.23 -3.77
N CYS A 270 23.27 -0.74 -2.61
CA CYS A 270 22.11 0.14 -2.50
C CYS A 270 22.50 1.55 -2.98
N PRO A 271 21.72 2.22 -3.86
CA PRO A 271 22.00 3.59 -4.28
C PRO A 271 22.09 4.59 -3.11
N LEU A 272 21.47 4.26 -1.97
CA LEU A 272 21.44 5.09 -0.77
C LEU A 272 22.60 4.81 0.20
N TYR A 273 23.55 3.93 -0.14
CA TYR A 273 24.60 3.45 0.78
C TYR A 273 25.31 4.59 1.50
N ASP A 274 25.87 5.54 0.75
CA ASP A 274 26.67 6.66 1.29
C ASP A 274 25.85 7.65 2.13
N PHE A 275 24.52 7.57 2.08
CA PHE A 275 23.63 8.50 2.75
C PHE A 275 22.87 7.86 3.93
N CYS A 276 22.88 6.54 4.05
CA CYS A 276 22.03 5.81 4.98
C CYS A 276 22.85 5.32 6.18
N ASP A 277 22.65 5.92 7.34
CA ASP A 277 23.36 5.53 8.58
C ASP A 277 23.15 4.06 8.97
N TYR A 278 22.03 3.45 8.56
CA TYR A 278 21.72 2.04 8.78
C TYR A 278 22.56 1.09 7.91
N ALA A 279 23.30 1.61 6.93
CA ALA A 279 24.23 0.83 6.14
C ALA A 279 25.45 0.38 6.96
N LEU A 280 25.89 1.21 7.92
CA LEU A 280 27.13 1.05 8.68
C LEU A 280 26.94 0.22 9.97
N CYS A 281 25.71 0.01 10.43
CA CYS A 281 25.44 -0.62 11.73
C CYS A 281 25.52 -2.16 11.75
N ARG A 282 25.91 -2.84 10.66
CA ARG A 282 25.91 -4.32 10.56
C ARG A 282 27.00 -4.90 9.65
N GLU A 283 28.20 -4.30 9.62
CA GLU A 283 29.40 -5.01 9.13
C GLU A 283 29.90 -6.02 10.17
#